data_AF-A0A3C0UJE0-F1
#
_entry.id   AF-A0A3C0UJE0-F1
#
_cell.length_a   1.000
_cell.length_b   1.000
_cell.length_c   1.000
_cell.angle_alpha   90.00
_cell.angle_beta   90.00
_cell.angle_gamma   90.00
#
_symmetry.space_group_name_H-M   'P 1'
#
loop_
_entity.id
_entity.type
_entity.pdbx_description
1 polymer ?
#
loop_
_entity_poly.entity_id
_entity_poly.type
_entity_poly.pdbx_seq_one_letter_code
_entity_poly.pdbx_strand_id
1 'polypeptide(L)'
;MSFENKTATLSVIARYEKMYHLPLQKENSSALKARATEANLRMICLRAEQAETEHLLETGQISQDTAYHLQKHIKEVEAALSNQTKLHFFVFTSFIKRLIVMLTLHKKKNLKTEIQELRFARIRTSKAAIAAIREHISDETKQASVELINGYYKSIERLSMQAQYPHGKDLLAKQKKELQLKAIQIERNEVQTLFENGEINRDIAINLRRSINYFEATILEEEIST
;
A
#
# COMPACT_ATOMS: atom_id res chain seq x y z
N MET A 1 -22.20 11.84 -2.39
CA MET A 1 -21.78 10.44 -2.15
C MET A 1 -20.27 10.40 -1.95
N SER A 2 -19.80 10.04 -0.75
CA SER A 2 -18.39 10.04 -0.35
C SER A 2 -17.55 9.11 -1.25
N PHE A 3 -16.34 9.56 -1.61
CA PHE A 3 -15.35 8.80 -2.39
C PHE A 3 -14.96 7.48 -1.70
N GLU A 4 -14.98 7.49 -0.37
CA GLU A 4 -14.73 6.35 0.51
C GLU A 4 -15.74 5.21 0.28
N ASN A 5 -17.01 5.56 0.01
CA ASN A 5 -18.06 4.59 -0.23
C ASN A 5 -17.87 3.91 -1.61
N LYS A 6 -17.28 4.61 -2.59
CA LYS A 6 -16.96 4.03 -3.91
C LYS A 6 -15.79 3.06 -3.83
N THR A 7 -14.73 3.40 -3.10
CA THR A 7 -13.59 2.49 -2.86
C THR A 7 -14.01 1.25 -2.09
N ALA A 8 -14.84 1.42 -1.04
CA ALA A 8 -15.40 0.30 -0.29
C ALA A 8 -16.25 -0.62 -1.18
N THR A 9 -17.15 -0.05 -2.01
CA THR A 9 -18.00 -0.83 -2.93
C THR A 9 -17.18 -1.61 -3.96
N LEU A 10 -16.15 -0.98 -4.56
CA LEU A 10 -15.27 -1.65 -5.53
C LEU A 10 -14.40 -2.73 -4.88
N SER A 11 -13.99 -2.54 -3.63
CA SER A 11 -13.23 -3.56 -2.88
C SER A 11 -14.06 -4.81 -2.58
N VAL A 12 -15.36 -4.62 -2.31
CA VAL A 12 -16.32 -5.70 -2.09
C VAL A 12 -16.60 -6.44 -3.41
N ILE A 13 -16.80 -5.71 -4.52
CA ILE A 13 -16.97 -6.31 -5.85
C ILE A 13 -15.75 -7.15 -6.24
N ALA A 14 -14.55 -6.61 -6.12
CA ALA A 14 -13.31 -7.35 -6.44
C ALA A 14 -13.13 -8.59 -5.55
N ARG A 15 -13.57 -8.54 -4.28
CA ARG A 15 -13.53 -9.69 -3.36
C ARG A 15 -14.53 -10.77 -3.77
N TYR A 16 -15.76 -10.38 -4.14
CA TYR A 16 -16.77 -11.32 -4.61
C TYR A 16 -16.38 -11.94 -5.94
N GLU A 17 -15.88 -11.16 -6.90
CA GLU A 17 -15.37 -11.68 -8.18
C GLU A 17 -14.23 -12.68 -7.95
N LYS A 18 -13.30 -12.39 -7.03
CA LYS A 18 -12.23 -13.32 -6.64
C LYS A 18 -12.75 -14.62 -6.00
N MET A 19 -13.87 -14.56 -5.30
CA MET A 19 -14.51 -15.71 -4.65
C MET A 19 -15.33 -16.55 -5.64
N TYR A 20 -15.99 -15.92 -6.61
CA TYR A 20 -16.71 -16.58 -7.69
C TYR A 20 -15.77 -17.23 -8.72
N HIS A 21 -14.61 -16.63 -8.95
CA HIS A 21 -13.57 -17.14 -9.85
C HIS A 21 -12.46 -17.88 -9.13
N LEU A 22 -12.73 -18.56 -8.01
CA LEU A 22 -11.82 -19.56 -7.46
C LEU A 22 -12.19 -20.92 -8.06
N PRO A 23 -11.66 -21.33 -9.23
CA PRO A 23 -11.96 -22.64 -9.75
C PRO A 23 -11.13 -23.63 -8.93
N LEU A 24 -11.75 -24.75 -8.57
CA LEU A 24 -11.01 -25.97 -8.26
C LEU A 24 -10.05 -26.24 -9.42
N GLN A 25 -8.78 -25.94 -9.21
CA GLN A 25 -7.59 -26.59 -9.78
C GLN A 25 -7.84 -27.35 -11.10
N LYS A 26 -8.22 -26.65 -12.17
CA LYS A 26 -8.25 -27.21 -13.52
C LYS A 26 -7.87 -26.15 -14.54
N GLU A 27 -6.88 -26.52 -15.36
CA GLU A 27 -6.40 -25.88 -16.60
C GLU A 27 -5.31 -24.80 -16.47
N ASN A 28 -4.06 -25.26 -16.49
CA ASN A 28 -2.86 -24.44 -16.69
C ASN A 28 -2.93 -23.54 -17.96
N SER A 29 -3.75 -23.90 -18.96
CA SER A 29 -3.90 -23.17 -20.23
C SER A 29 -4.68 -21.86 -20.10
N SER A 30 -5.74 -21.82 -19.28
CA SER A 30 -6.55 -20.61 -19.06
C SER A 30 -5.81 -19.61 -18.16
N ALA A 31 -5.07 -20.10 -17.16
CA ALA A 31 -4.21 -19.29 -16.31
C ALA A 31 -3.03 -18.65 -17.08
N LEU A 32 -2.43 -19.34 -18.04
CA LEU A 32 -1.38 -18.78 -18.90
C LEU A 32 -1.93 -17.67 -19.81
N LYS A 33 -3.12 -17.86 -20.39
CA LYS A 33 -3.81 -16.82 -21.16
C LYS A 33 -4.14 -15.60 -20.30
N ALA A 34 -4.69 -15.81 -19.09
CA ALA A 34 -4.97 -14.73 -18.14
C ALA A 34 -3.72 -13.92 -17.75
N ARG A 35 -2.58 -14.60 -17.55
CA ARG A 35 -1.29 -13.94 -17.29
C ARG A 35 -0.79 -13.15 -18.50
N ALA A 36 -0.95 -13.67 -19.72
CA ALA A 36 -0.57 -12.97 -20.94
C ALA A 36 -1.45 -11.73 -21.17
N THR A 37 -2.76 -11.82 -20.91
CA THR A 37 -3.67 -10.68 -21.00
C THR A 37 -3.35 -9.62 -19.96
N GLU A 38 -3.02 -10.02 -18.72
CA GLU A 38 -2.59 -9.09 -17.67
C GLU A 38 -1.28 -8.39 -18.05
N ALA A 39 -0.29 -9.15 -18.55
CA ALA A 39 0.99 -8.58 -18.98
C ALA A 39 0.81 -7.57 -20.13
N ASN A 40 -0.03 -7.88 -21.12
CA ASN A 40 -0.35 -6.97 -22.21
C ASN A 40 -1.02 -5.69 -21.72
N LEU A 41 -2.00 -5.81 -20.81
CA LEU A 41 -2.66 -4.65 -20.22
C LEU A 41 -1.67 -3.79 -19.43
N ARG A 42 -0.77 -4.44 -18.68
CA ARG A 42 0.28 -3.75 -17.92
C ARG A 42 1.28 -3.02 -18.82
N MET A 43 1.61 -3.57 -19.99
CA MET A 43 2.42 -2.87 -20.99
C MET A 43 1.74 -1.61 -21.53
N ILE A 44 0.43 -1.64 -21.75
CA ILE A 44 -0.36 -0.47 -22.15
C ILE A 44 -0.31 0.60 -21.05
N CYS A 45 -0.46 0.18 -19.78
CA CYS A 45 -0.35 1.09 -18.63
C CYS A 45 1.01 1.77 -18.56
N LEU A 46 2.10 1.00 -18.71
CA LEU A 46 3.47 1.54 -18.65
C LEU A 46 3.75 2.53 -19.78
N ARG A 47 3.22 2.29 -20.98
CA ARG A 47 3.32 3.25 -22.09
C ARG A 47 2.59 4.55 -21.79
N ALA A 48 1.40 4.47 -21.19
CA ALA A 48 0.66 5.65 -20.76
C ALA A 48 1.40 6.42 -19.64
N GLU A 49 2.01 5.70 -18.68
CA GLU A 49 2.87 6.32 -17.66
C GLU A 49 4.09 7.02 -18.26
N GLN A 50 4.70 6.42 -19.28
CA GLN A 50 5.86 7.00 -19.96
C GLN A 50 5.48 8.29 -20.70
N ALA A 51 4.41 8.26 -21.51
CA ALA A 51 3.94 9.43 -22.26
C ALA A 51 3.63 10.61 -21.33
N GLU A 52 3.03 10.34 -20.17
CA GLU A 52 2.72 11.37 -19.18
C GLU A 52 3.95 11.85 -18.42
N THR A 53 4.94 10.98 -18.20
CA THR A 53 6.23 11.41 -17.64
C THR A 53 6.96 12.35 -18.60
N GLU A 54 6.93 12.08 -19.91
CA GLU A 54 7.49 12.93 -20.95
C GLU A 54 6.74 14.27 -21.03
N HIS A 55 5.42 14.26 -21.04
CA HIS A 55 4.61 15.48 -21.02
C HIS A 55 4.87 16.33 -19.75
N LEU A 56 5.05 15.69 -18.58
CA LEU A 56 5.39 16.40 -17.34
C LEU A 56 6.79 17.02 -17.37
N LEU A 57 7.75 16.38 -18.06
CA LEU A 57 9.08 16.91 -18.29
C LEU A 57 9.02 18.14 -19.22
N GLU A 58 8.30 18.03 -20.34
CA GLU A 58 8.14 19.11 -21.32
C GLU A 58 7.45 20.34 -20.75
N THR A 59 6.43 20.12 -19.90
CA THR A 59 5.72 21.21 -19.19
C THR A 59 6.52 21.79 -18.01
N GLY A 60 7.70 21.25 -17.70
CA GLY A 60 8.56 21.72 -16.62
C GLY A 60 7.99 21.50 -15.21
N GLN A 61 7.00 20.61 -15.07
CA GLN A 61 6.36 20.32 -13.78
C GLN A 61 7.18 19.35 -12.92
N ILE A 62 8.14 18.65 -13.53
CA ILE A 62 9.04 17.70 -12.86
C ILE A 62 10.48 18.00 -13.24
N SER A 63 11.40 17.83 -12.28
CA SER A 63 12.83 17.94 -12.52
C SER A 63 13.34 16.80 -13.43
N GLN A 64 14.35 17.08 -14.23
CA GLN A 64 15.00 16.08 -15.11
C GLN A 64 15.47 14.84 -14.35
N ASP A 65 15.92 15.02 -13.10
CA ASP A 65 16.35 13.92 -12.23
C ASP A 65 15.18 13.02 -11.80
N THR A 66 14.04 13.62 -11.45
CA THR A 66 12.82 12.87 -11.09
C THR A 66 12.22 12.11 -12.28
N ALA A 67 12.28 12.70 -13.48
CA ALA A 67 11.86 12.05 -14.71
C ALA A 67 12.77 10.85 -15.05
N TYR A 68 14.09 11.01 -14.89
CA TYR A 68 15.05 9.92 -15.07
C TYR A 68 14.75 8.74 -14.12
N HIS A 69 14.45 9.03 -12.85
CA HIS A 69 14.08 7.99 -11.89
C HIS A 69 12.79 7.25 -12.24
N LEU A 70 11.77 7.96 -12.72
CA LEU A 70 10.52 7.35 -13.18
C LEU A 70 10.71 6.49 -14.42
N GLN A 71 11.38 7.02 -15.44
CA GLN A 71 11.65 6.29 -16.68
C GLN A 71 12.50 5.04 -16.41
N LYS A 72 13.49 5.14 -15.52
CA LYS A 72 14.29 4.00 -15.10
C LYS A 72 13.43 2.92 -14.45
N HIS A 73 12.56 3.30 -13.51
CA HIS A 73 11.65 2.35 -12.85
C HIS A 73 10.70 1.70 -13.86
N ILE A 74 10.14 2.46 -14.81
CA ILE A 74 9.28 1.93 -15.87
C ILE A 74 10.03 0.89 -16.71
N LYS A 75 11.27 1.19 -17.14
CA LYS A 75 12.12 0.26 -17.90
C LYS A 75 12.48 -0.99 -17.11
N GLU A 76 12.71 -0.86 -15.80
CA GLU A 76 12.95 -2.01 -14.91
C GLU A 76 11.73 -2.93 -14.83
N VAL A 77 10.52 -2.36 -14.73
CA VAL A 77 9.27 -3.12 -14.73
C VAL A 77 8.99 -3.75 -16.10
N GLU A 78 9.24 -3.03 -17.19
CA GLU A 78 9.11 -3.54 -18.57
C GLU A 78 10.06 -4.72 -18.82
N ALA A 79 11.31 -4.61 -18.38
CA ALA A 79 12.29 -5.69 -18.47
C ALA A 79 11.85 -6.92 -17.66
N ALA A 80 11.28 -6.71 -16.47
CA ALA A 80 10.74 -7.77 -15.62
C ALA A 80 9.53 -8.48 -16.25
N LEU A 81 8.68 -7.76 -16.96
CA LEU A 81 7.56 -8.31 -17.73
C LEU A 81 8.05 -9.15 -18.92
N SER A 82 9.16 -8.75 -19.56
CA SER A 82 9.72 -9.49 -20.71
C SER A 82 10.43 -10.79 -20.32
N ASN A 83 11.00 -10.89 -19.11
CA ASN A 83 11.87 -12.00 -18.75
C ASN A 83 11.80 -12.37 -17.25
N GLN A 84 11.15 -13.50 -16.95
CA GLN A 84 10.88 -13.96 -15.58
C GLN A 84 12.14 -14.38 -14.80
N THR A 85 13.24 -14.78 -15.46
CA THR A 85 14.47 -15.24 -14.77
C THR A 85 15.36 -14.10 -14.29
N LYS A 86 15.26 -12.91 -14.92
CA LYS A 86 15.98 -11.69 -14.51
C LYS A 86 15.33 -11.00 -13.30
N LEU A 87 14.07 -11.33 -13.00
CA LEU A 87 13.30 -10.75 -11.89
C LEU A 87 13.89 -11.15 -10.54
N HIS A 88 14.29 -12.42 -10.37
CA HIS A 88 15.01 -12.88 -9.19
C HIS A 88 16.33 -12.14 -9.00
N PHE A 89 17.12 -12.00 -10.07
CA PHE A 89 18.39 -11.27 -10.03
C PHE A 89 18.19 -9.78 -9.68
N PHE A 90 17.16 -9.14 -10.24
CA PHE A 90 16.82 -7.75 -9.93
C PHE A 90 16.41 -7.57 -8.47
N VAL A 91 15.52 -8.43 -7.95
CA VAL A 91 15.12 -8.42 -6.54
C VAL A 91 16.35 -8.55 -5.64
N PHE A 92 17.23 -9.51 -5.92
CA PHE A 92 18.49 -9.68 -5.17
C PHE A 92 19.40 -8.44 -5.23
N THR A 93 19.62 -7.83 -6.40
CA THR A 93 20.44 -6.61 -6.51
C THR A 93 19.82 -5.40 -5.80
N SER A 94 18.48 -5.32 -5.73
CA SER A 94 17.79 -4.26 -5.01
C SER A 94 17.94 -4.38 -3.49
N PHE A 95 17.95 -5.61 -2.96
CA PHE A 95 18.24 -5.89 -1.55
C PHE A 95 19.69 -5.52 -1.20
N ILE A 96 20.65 -5.87 -2.07
CA ILE A 96 22.07 -5.51 -1.89
C ILE A 96 22.25 -3.99 -1.91
N LYS A 97 21.60 -3.26 -2.84
CA LYS A 97 21.64 -1.80 -2.87
C LYS A 97 21.03 -1.16 -1.61
N ARG A 98 19.92 -1.70 -1.09
CA ARG A 98 19.34 -1.21 0.18
C ARG A 98 20.31 -1.38 1.35
N LEU A 99 21.00 -2.52 1.43
CA LEU A 99 22.04 -2.77 2.44
C LEU A 99 23.20 -1.77 2.32
N ILE A 100 23.66 -1.49 1.10
CA ILE A 100 24.76 -0.54 0.85
C ILE A 100 24.33 0.91 1.16
N VAL A 101 23.11 1.31 0.80
CA VAL A 101 22.56 2.64 1.08
C VAL A 101 22.35 2.85 2.59
N MET A 102 21.92 1.81 3.31
CA MET A 102 21.79 1.85 4.78
C MET A 102 23.15 2.05 5.47
N LEU A 103 24.23 1.54 4.88
CA LEU A 103 25.60 1.72 5.37
C LEU A 103 26.24 3.07 4.99
N THR A 104 25.69 3.83 4.04
CA THR A 104 26.38 5.00 3.44
C THR A 104 25.67 6.34 3.58
N LEU A 105 24.53 6.42 4.27
CA LEU A 105 23.74 7.66 4.33
C LEU A 105 24.23 8.67 5.39
N HIS A 106 25.19 9.50 4.99
CA HIS A 106 25.46 10.83 5.55
C HIS A 106 25.42 11.89 4.43
N LYS A 107 24.23 12.21 3.91
CA LYS A 107 24.05 13.39 3.03
C LYS A 107 22.59 13.89 3.09
N LYS A 108 22.34 14.84 3.98
CA LYS A 108 21.08 15.61 4.04
C LYS A 108 21.28 16.93 3.27
N LYS A 109 20.76 17.02 2.05
CA LYS A 109 20.30 18.30 1.47
C LYS A 109 19.23 18.02 0.40
N ASN A 110 18.15 18.81 0.44
CA ASN A 110 17.01 18.88 -0.50
C ASN A 110 16.13 17.64 -0.79
N LEU A 111 16.25 16.54 -0.03
CA LEU A 111 15.36 15.37 -0.19
C LEU A 111 13.85 15.69 -0.12
N LYS A 112 13.41 16.69 0.66
CA LYS A 112 11.97 16.94 0.88
C LYS A 112 11.26 17.41 -0.39
N THR A 113 11.86 18.33 -1.13
CA THR A 113 11.29 18.90 -2.37
C THR A 113 11.25 17.85 -3.47
N GLU A 114 12.35 17.11 -3.65
CA GLU A 114 12.46 16.02 -4.62
C GLU A 114 11.46 14.88 -4.33
N ILE A 115 11.26 14.52 -3.05
CA ILE A 115 10.24 13.55 -2.64
C ILE A 115 8.83 14.03 -2.98
N GLN A 116 8.53 15.33 -2.81
CA GLN A 116 7.22 15.88 -3.14
C GLN A 116 6.97 15.92 -4.66
N GLU A 117 7.96 16.33 -5.44
CA GLU A 117 7.92 16.31 -6.91
C GLU A 117 7.72 14.88 -7.44
N LEU A 118 8.52 13.93 -6.95
CA LEU A 118 8.40 12.52 -7.34
C LEU A 118 7.03 11.93 -6.98
N ARG A 119 6.46 12.31 -5.83
CA ARG A 119 5.11 11.89 -5.42
C ARG A 119 4.05 12.46 -6.34
N PHE A 120 4.13 13.76 -6.65
CA PHE A 120 3.20 14.43 -7.55
C PHE A 120 3.21 13.74 -8.93
N ALA A 121 4.40 13.54 -9.47
CA ALA A 121 4.61 12.85 -10.74
C ALA A 121 4.00 11.43 -10.71
N ARG A 122 4.28 10.64 -9.66
CA ARG A 122 3.72 9.28 -9.50
C ARG A 122 2.20 9.25 -9.44
N ILE A 123 1.56 10.19 -8.73
CA ILE A 123 0.10 10.24 -8.66
C ILE A 123 -0.48 10.55 -10.05
N ARG A 124 0.16 11.47 -10.79
CA ARG A 124 -0.33 11.91 -12.10
C ARG A 124 -0.16 10.82 -13.16
N THR A 125 1.00 10.17 -13.23
CA THR A 125 1.22 9.04 -14.14
C THR A 125 0.31 7.86 -13.80
N SER A 126 0.08 7.57 -12.51
CA SER A 126 -0.87 6.52 -12.09
C SER A 126 -2.31 6.83 -12.51
N LYS A 127 -2.73 8.10 -12.49
CA LYS A 127 -4.07 8.50 -12.96
C LYS A 127 -4.21 8.32 -14.47
N ALA A 128 -3.18 8.64 -15.23
CA ALA A 128 -3.18 8.43 -16.67
C ALA A 128 -3.15 6.94 -17.05
N ALA A 129 -2.42 6.12 -16.29
CA ALA A 129 -2.48 4.66 -16.43
C ALA A 129 -3.91 4.14 -16.23
N ILE A 130 -4.62 4.62 -15.20
CA ILE A 130 -6.04 4.28 -14.98
C ILE A 130 -6.92 4.73 -16.15
N ALA A 131 -6.67 5.91 -16.73
CA ALA A 131 -7.42 6.39 -17.89
C ALA A 131 -7.21 5.47 -19.10
N ALA A 132 -5.96 5.10 -19.41
CA ALA A 132 -5.63 4.17 -20.49
C ALA A 132 -6.26 2.77 -20.28
N ILE A 133 -6.29 2.26 -19.05
CA ILE A 133 -6.96 0.98 -18.75
C ILE A 133 -8.46 1.08 -19.06
N ARG A 134 -9.10 2.20 -18.69
CA ARG A 134 -10.54 2.39 -18.91
C ARG A 134 -10.92 2.41 -20.38
N GLU A 135 -10.06 2.92 -21.25
CA GLU A 135 -10.26 2.93 -22.70
C GLU A 135 -10.11 1.53 -23.32
N HIS A 136 -9.33 0.65 -22.71
CA HIS A 136 -9.05 -0.71 -23.19
C HIS A 136 -9.82 -1.81 -22.43
N ILE A 137 -10.88 -1.46 -21.69
CA ILE A 137 -11.77 -2.44 -21.05
C ILE A 137 -12.58 -3.18 -22.12
N SER A 138 -12.43 -4.50 -22.13
CA SER A 138 -13.23 -5.47 -22.90
C SER A 138 -13.69 -6.57 -21.94
N ASP A 139 -14.71 -7.35 -22.31
CA ASP A 139 -15.27 -8.39 -21.42
C ASP A 139 -14.23 -9.44 -21.01
N GLU A 140 -13.25 -9.74 -21.87
CA GLU A 140 -12.12 -10.64 -21.57
C GLU A 140 -11.07 -10.01 -20.64
N THR A 141 -10.89 -8.68 -20.71
CA THR A 141 -9.85 -7.96 -19.94
C THR A 141 -10.41 -7.33 -18.67
N LYS A 142 -11.73 -7.38 -18.46
CA LYS A 142 -12.45 -6.69 -17.38
C LYS A 142 -11.90 -7.04 -16.00
N GLN A 143 -11.69 -8.33 -15.74
CA GLN A 143 -11.18 -8.80 -14.45
C GLN A 143 -9.76 -8.30 -14.16
N ALA A 144 -8.83 -8.47 -15.13
CA ALA A 144 -7.46 -7.99 -15.01
C ALA A 144 -7.39 -6.45 -14.88
N SER A 145 -8.29 -5.76 -15.58
CA SER A 145 -8.41 -4.29 -15.54
C SER A 145 -8.87 -3.79 -14.17
N VAL A 146 -9.88 -4.44 -13.57
CA VAL A 146 -10.38 -4.09 -12.23
C VAL A 146 -9.29 -4.30 -11.17
N GLU A 147 -8.54 -5.40 -11.25
CA GLU A 147 -7.46 -5.68 -10.32
C GLU A 147 -6.31 -4.66 -10.44
N LEU A 148 -5.88 -4.33 -11.65
CA LEU A 148 -4.84 -3.33 -11.88
C LEU A 148 -5.27 -1.93 -11.45
N ILE A 149 -6.50 -1.52 -11.79
CA ILE A 149 -7.08 -0.25 -11.35
C ILE A 149 -7.09 -0.16 -9.81
N ASN A 150 -7.48 -1.23 -9.11
CA ASN A 150 -7.45 -1.28 -7.65
C ASN A 150 -6.02 -1.13 -7.10
N GLY A 151 -5.04 -1.79 -7.72
CA GLY A 151 -3.62 -1.63 -7.36
C GLY A 151 -3.11 -0.20 -7.49
N TYR A 152 -3.50 0.49 -8.57
CA TYR A 152 -3.18 1.90 -8.77
C TYR A 152 -3.90 2.81 -7.78
N TYR A 153 -5.19 2.59 -7.48
CA TYR A 153 -5.92 3.37 -6.49
C TYR A 153 -5.30 3.26 -5.09
N LYS A 154 -4.97 2.05 -4.62
CA LYS A 154 -4.27 1.84 -3.35
C LYS A 154 -2.92 2.53 -3.31
N SER A 155 -2.20 2.54 -4.44
CA SER A 155 -0.91 3.21 -4.53
C SER A 155 -1.05 4.73 -4.47
N ILE A 156 -2.07 5.30 -5.14
CA ILE A 156 -2.41 6.72 -5.07
C ILE A 156 -2.82 7.10 -3.65
N GLU A 157 -3.68 6.32 -3.01
CA GLU A 157 -4.14 6.55 -1.62
C GLU A 157 -2.97 6.57 -0.64
N ARG A 158 -2.08 5.59 -0.72
CA ARG A 158 -0.87 5.56 0.11
C ARG A 158 0.00 6.79 -0.12
N LEU A 159 0.16 7.23 -1.37
CA LEU A 159 0.96 8.41 -1.71
C LEU A 159 0.28 9.72 -1.26
N SER A 160 -1.05 9.80 -1.32
CA SER A 160 -1.82 10.98 -0.88
C SER A 160 -1.90 11.09 0.64
N MET A 161 -2.09 9.98 1.36
CA MET A 161 -2.08 9.96 2.83
C MET A 161 -0.70 10.37 3.37
N GLN A 162 0.37 9.97 2.69
CA GLN A 162 1.74 10.37 3.02
C GLN A 162 2.02 11.86 2.73
N ALA A 163 1.19 12.51 1.90
CA ALA A 163 1.29 13.94 1.59
C ALA A 163 0.52 14.82 2.58
N GLN A 164 -0.66 14.38 3.04
CA GLN A 164 -1.43 15.07 4.07
C GLN A 164 -0.74 15.06 5.44
N TYR A 165 0.11 14.07 5.68
CA TYR A 165 0.75 13.87 6.98
C TYR A 165 2.24 13.52 6.82
N PRO A 166 3.12 14.51 6.56
CA PRO A 166 4.58 14.30 6.58
C PRO A 166 5.08 13.84 7.96
N HIS A 167 4.35 14.19 9.02
CA HIS A 167 4.58 13.82 10.42
C HIS A 167 3.46 12.97 11.05
N GLY A 168 2.37 12.66 10.34
CA GLY A 168 1.20 12.02 10.96
C GLY A 168 1.36 10.53 11.25
N LYS A 169 2.51 9.91 10.97
CA LYS A 169 2.86 8.64 11.63
C LYS A 169 2.93 8.83 13.14
N ASP A 170 3.48 9.95 13.60
CA ASP A 170 3.64 10.26 15.02
C ASP A 170 2.32 10.74 15.64
N LEU A 171 1.54 11.56 14.92
CA LEU A 171 0.21 12.00 15.38
C LEU A 171 -0.80 10.85 15.40
N LEU A 172 -0.81 9.98 14.39
CA LEU A 172 -1.69 8.80 14.35
C LEU A 172 -1.25 7.75 15.37
N ALA A 173 0.06 7.57 15.58
CA ALA A 173 0.56 6.74 16.68
C ALA A 173 0.12 7.29 18.04
N LYS A 174 0.19 8.62 18.24
CA LYS A 174 -0.32 9.28 19.45
C LYS A 174 -1.83 9.11 19.63
N GLN A 175 -2.64 9.31 18.60
CA GLN A 175 -4.08 9.12 18.67
C GLN A 175 -4.47 7.65 18.91
N LYS A 176 -3.76 6.72 18.26
CA LYS A 176 -3.92 5.27 18.50
C LYS A 176 -3.56 4.92 19.94
N LYS A 177 -2.47 5.47 20.47
CA LYS A 177 -2.03 5.33 21.86
C LYS A 177 -3.08 5.86 22.84
N GLU A 178 -3.56 7.08 22.64
CA GLU A 178 -4.61 7.67 23.47
C GLU A 178 -5.87 6.82 23.50
N LEU A 179 -6.28 6.28 22.34
CA LEU A 179 -7.44 5.40 22.24
C LEU A 179 -7.21 4.06 22.96
N GLN A 180 -6.01 3.46 22.82
CA GLN A 180 -5.65 2.21 23.50
C GLN A 180 -5.60 2.38 25.02
N LEU A 181 -5.02 3.46 25.53
CA LEU A 181 -5.02 3.78 26.97
C LEU A 181 -6.44 3.99 27.50
N LYS A 182 -7.30 4.65 26.72
CA LYS A 182 -8.71 4.83 27.07
C LYS A 182 -9.46 3.51 27.12
N ALA A 183 -9.21 2.61 26.17
CA ALA A 183 -9.81 1.27 26.16
C ALA A 183 -9.39 0.44 27.40
N ILE A 184 -8.10 0.43 27.73
CA ILE A 184 -7.57 -0.24 28.93
C ILE A 184 -8.23 0.29 30.21
N GLN A 185 -8.44 1.60 30.31
CA GLN A 185 -9.11 2.20 31.46
C GLN A 185 -10.58 1.78 31.56
N ILE A 186 -11.28 1.66 30.42
CA ILE A 186 -12.65 1.14 30.37
C ILE A 186 -12.67 -0.32 30.81
N GLU A 187 -11.77 -1.17 30.30
CA GLU A 187 -11.67 -2.58 30.70
C GLU A 187 -11.40 -2.74 32.21
N ARG A 188 -10.53 -1.90 32.79
CA ARG A 188 -10.28 -1.91 34.23
C ARG A 188 -11.53 -1.55 35.03
N ASN A 189 -12.29 -0.57 34.57
CA ASN A 189 -13.53 -0.15 35.21
C ASN A 189 -14.60 -1.25 35.11
N GLU A 190 -14.77 -1.86 33.94
CA GLU A 190 -15.70 -2.98 33.74
C GLU A 190 -15.35 -4.18 34.63
N VAL A 191 -14.07 -4.58 34.70
CA VAL A 191 -13.64 -5.67 35.60
C VAL A 191 -13.91 -5.32 37.07
N GLN A 192 -13.79 -4.05 37.46
CA GLN A 192 -14.13 -3.60 38.81
C GLN A 192 -15.64 -3.68 39.07
N THR A 193 -16.46 -3.19 38.14
CA THR A 193 -17.92 -3.24 38.24
C THR A 193 -18.44 -4.67 38.29
N LEU A 194 -17.92 -5.57 37.44
CA LEU A 194 -18.27 -6.99 37.46
C LEU A 194 -17.91 -7.67 38.78
N PHE A 195 -16.81 -7.26 39.43
CA PHE A 195 -16.41 -7.77 40.73
C PHE A 195 -17.31 -7.23 41.85
N GLU A 196 -17.66 -5.93 41.82
CA GLU A 196 -18.56 -5.28 42.77
C GLU A 196 -19.98 -5.83 42.70
N ASN A 197 -20.46 -6.14 41.49
CA ASN A 197 -21.76 -6.78 41.26
C ASN A 197 -21.75 -8.28 41.65
N GLY A 198 -20.60 -8.85 41.98
CA GLY A 198 -20.45 -10.27 42.31
C GLY A 198 -20.57 -11.21 41.10
N GLU A 199 -20.53 -10.69 39.88
CA GLU A 199 -20.61 -11.47 38.64
C GLU A 199 -19.33 -12.27 38.37
N ILE A 200 -18.19 -11.83 38.93
CA ILE A 200 -16.90 -12.54 38.85
C ILE A 200 -16.31 -12.81 40.24
N ASN A 201 -15.68 -13.98 40.39
CA ASN A 201 -14.86 -14.34 41.55
C ASN A 201 -13.60 -13.45 41.61
N ARG A 202 -13.13 -13.14 42.83
CA ARG A 202 -11.80 -12.58 43.13
C ARG A 202 -10.67 -13.18 42.31
N ASP A 203 -10.61 -14.50 42.14
CA ASP A 203 -9.55 -15.16 41.36
C ASP A 203 -9.60 -14.79 39.87
N ILE A 204 -10.81 -14.68 39.31
CA ILE A 204 -11.05 -14.28 37.92
C ILE A 204 -10.70 -12.80 37.74
N ALA A 205 -11.08 -11.95 38.69
CA ALA A 205 -10.72 -10.53 38.69
C ALA A 205 -9.19 -10.32 38.77
N ILE A 206 -8.48 -11.11 39.58
CA ILE A 206 -7.01 -11.07 39.68
C ILE A 206 -6.36 -11.45 38.34
N ASN A 207 -6.87 -12.51 37.68
CA ASN A 207 -6.36 -12.95 36.39
C ASN A 207 -6.61 -11.93 35.27
N LEU A 208 -7.82 -11.36 35.19
CA LEU A 208 -8.17 -10.31 34.22
C LEU A 208 -7.28 -9.07 34.39
N ARG A 209 -7.06 -8.61 35.62
CA ARG A 209 -6.15 -7.49 35.91
C ARG A 209 -4.71 -7.80 35.51
N ARG A 210 -4.25 -9.03 35.72
CA ARG A 210 -2.90 -9.46 35.29
C ARG A 210 -2.78 -9.43 33.75
N SER A 211 -3.81 -9.88 33.03
CA SER A 211 -3.85 -9.82 31.57
C SER A 211 -3.86 -8.38 31.04
N ILE A 212 -4.66 -7.50 31.62
CA ILE A 212 -4.69 -6.06 31.26
C ILE A 212 -3.31 -5.42 31.48
N ASN A 213 -2.67 -5.69 32.62
CA ASN A 213 -1.33 -5.16 32.90
C ASN A 213 -0.26 -5.70 31.93
N TYR A 214 -0.38 -6.95 31.48
CA TYR A 214 0.53 -7.52 30.47
C TYR A 214 0.35 -6.84 29.09
N PHE A 215 -0.89 -6.58 28.68
CA PHE A 215 -1.18 -5.83 27.46
C PHE A 215 -0.66 -4.39 27.54
N GLU A 216 -0.86 -3.71 28.68
CA GLU A 216 -0.32 -2.37 28.94
C GLU A 216 1.21 -2.37 28.83
N ALA A 217 1.89 -3.36 29.43
CA ALA A 217 3.34 -3.50 29.33
C ALA A 217 3.82 -3.74 27.88
N THR A 218 3.10 -4.55 27.11
CA THR A 218 3.44 -4.83 25.69
C THR A 218 3.31 -3.56 24.84
N ILE A 219 2.25 -2.78 25.07
CA ILE A 219 2.04 -1.49 24.37
C ILE A 219 3.15 -0.50 24.74
N LEU A 220 3.60 -0.47 26.00
CA LEU A 220 4.71 0.38 26.45
C LEU A 220 6.09 -0.10 25.96
N GLU A 221 6.33 -1.41 25.83
CA GLU A 221 7.58 -1.95 25.29
C GLU A 221 7.74 -1.70 23.79
N GLU A 222 6.64 -1.74 23.03
CA GLU A 222 6.61 -1.32 21.63
C GLU A 222 7.06 0.15 21.46
N GLU A 223 6.89 1.00 22.48
CA GLU A 223 7.33 2.41 22.47
C GLU A 223 8.84 2.60 22.67
N ILE A 224 9.51 1.66 23.36
CA ILE A 224 10.95 1.76 23.66
C ILE A 224 11.80 1.26 22.47
N SER A 225 11.20 0.42 21.61
CA SER A 225 11.87 -0.23 20.48
C SER A 225 11.73 0.49 19.13
N THR A 226 11.05 1.65 19.08
CA THR A 226 10.89 2.50 17.88
C THR A 226 11.53 3.87 18.05
#